data_AF-A0A6I4NU08-F1
#
_entry.id   AF-A0A6I4NU08-F1
#
_cell.length_a   1.000
_cell.length_b   1.000
_cell.length_c   1.000
_cell.angle_alpha   90.00
_cell.angle_beta   90.00
_cell.angle_gamma   90.00
#
_symmetry.space_group_name_H-M   'P 1'
#
loop_
_entity.id
_entity.type
_entity.pdbx_description
1 polymer ?
#
loop_
_entity_poly.entity_id
_entity_poly.type
_entity_poly.pdbx_seq_one_letter_code
_entity_poly.pdbx_strand_id
1 'polypeptide(L)'
;MDCDNSKTIDSKQRLAGFSLWRKSDFTIKFLDEWLNFAQDERILMDEVNQLGFPNYEDFIEHRHDQSIFSLLTKKYDLKAYRDPSQFGNKFCELYSMSNYPQILVSTRQRNISLYKLLKKVIKAYLKKINYILDNIVNIVMKK
;
A
#
# COMPACT_ATOMS: atom_id res chain seq x y z
N MET A 1 -6.67 -11.54 15.77
CA MET A 1 -7.25 -11.03 14.50
C MET A 1 -7.56 -12.13 13.48
N ASP A 2 -6.98 -13.34 13.63
CA ASP A 2 -7.24 -14.51 12.77
C ASP A 2 -6.99 -14.25 11.28
N CYS A 3 -5.93 -13.50 11.00
CA CYS A 3 -5.56 -13.05 9.67
C CYS A 3 -4.29 -13.71 9.13
N ASP A 4 -3.77 -14.74 9.79
CA ASP A 4 -2.65 -15.55 9.31
C ASP A 4 -3.17 -16.57 8.29
N ASN A 5 -3.34 -16.11 7.05
CA ASN A 5 -3.80 -16.92 5.92
C ASN A 5 -3.27 -16.36 4.59
N SER A 6 -3.17 -17.22 3.58
CA SER A 6 -2.63 -16.87 2.25
C SER A 6 -3.33 -15.66 1.63
N LYS A 7 -4.67 -15.58 1.71
CA LYS A 7 -5.45 -14.43 1.22
C LYS A 7 -4.94 -13.10 1.77
N THR A 8 -4.54 -13.08 3.03
CA THR A 8 -4.07 -11.87 3.70
C THR A 8 -2.59 -11.60 3.43
N ILE A 9 -1.76 -12.66 3.49
CA ILE A 9 -0.30 -12.61 3.31
C ILE A 9 0.05 -12.19 1.87
N ASP A 10 -0.59 -12.83 0.88
CA ASP A 10 -0.27 -12.63 -0.54
C ASP A 10 -0.86 -11.34 -1.11
N SER A 11 -1.70 -10.63 -0.33
CA SER A 11 -2.33 -9.38 -0.76
C SER A 11 -1.60 -8.15 -0.23
N LYS A 12 -1.56 -7.10 -1.05
CA LYS A 12 -0.92 -5.82 -0.71
C LYS A 12 -1.50 -5.22 0.58
N GLN A 13 -0.65 -4.52 1.32
CA GLN A 13 -1.09 -3.71 2.46
C GLN A 13 -2.03 -2.59 1.97
N ARG A 14 -3.10 -2.34 2.72
CA ARG A 14 -4.07 -1.28 2.44
C ARG A 14 -3.74 -0.04 3.26
N LEU A 15 -3.81 1.12 2.62
CA LEU A 15 -3.52 2.42 3.24
C LEU A 15 -4.70 2.86 4.12
N ALA A 16 -4.43 3.30 5.35
CA ALA A 16 -5.43 3.87 6.25
C ALA A 16 -5.59 5.40 6.11
N GLY A 17 -4.58 6.07 5.55
CA GLY A 17 -4.50 7.55 5.49
C GLY A 17 -5.55 8.25 4.63
N PHE A 18 -6.21 7.54 3.70
CA PHE A 18 -7.37 8.07 2.97
C PHE A 18 -8.51 7.06 3.07
N SER A 19 -9.57 7.43 3.77
CA SER A 19 -10.75 6.59 3.95
C SER A 19 -12.01 7.44 3.94
N LEU A 20 -13.09 6.86 3.39
CA LEU A 20 -14.42 7.46 3.38
C LEU A 20 -15.38 6.51 4.08
N TRP A 21 -16.16 7.05 5.00
CA TRP A 21 -17.01 6.28 5.88
C TRP A 21 -18.46 6.71 5.74
N ARG A 22 -19.34 5.73 5.53
CA ARG A 22 -20.79 5.94 5.64
C ARG A 22 -21.24 5.37 6.98
N LYS A 23 -21.85 6.20 7.82
CA LYS A 23 -22.37 5.74 9.12
C LYS A 23 -23.38 4.60 8.92
N SER A 24 -23.11 3.49 9.58
CA SER A 24 -23.95 2.28 9.63
C SER A 24 -23.53 1.46 10.85
N ASP A 25 -24.36 0.52 11.28
CA ASP A 25 -24.03 -0.36 12.41
C ASP A 25 -22.75 -1.16 12.13
N PHE A 26 -22.55 -1.60 10.88
CA PHE A 26 -21.32 -2.25 10.46
C PHE A 26 -20.10 -1.33 10.62
N THR A 27 -20.20 -0.08 10.15
CA THR A 27 -19.09 0.87 10.24
C THR A 27 -18.73 1.21 11.67
N ILE A 28 -19.71 1.35 12.57
CA ILE A 28 -19.44 1.58 13.99
C ILE A 28 -18.71 0.37 14.59
N LYS A 29 -19.23 -0.85 14.38
CA LYS A 29 -18.57 -2.09 14.86
C LYS A 29 -17.15 -2.26 14.32
N PHE A 30 -16.94 -1.94 13.04
CA PHE A 30 -15.61 -1.99 12.43
C PHE A 30 -14.64 -1.01 13.10
N LEU A 31 -15.09 0.23 13.35
CA LEU A 31 -14.27 1.25 13.99
C LEU A 31 -13.97 0.88 15.45
N ASP A 32 -14.94 0.35 16.18
CA ASP A 32 -14.76 -0.14 17.55
C ASP A 32 -13.74 -1.28 17.60
N GLU A 33 -13.83 -2.26 16.68
CA GLU A 33 -12.85 -3.34 16.60
C GLU A 33 -11.45 -2.83 16.22
N TRP A 34 -11.35 -1.87 15.30
CA TRP A 34 -10.08 -1.24 14.96
C TRP A 34 -9.48 -0.50 16.15
N LEU A 35 -10.27 0.27 16.89
CA LEU A 35 -9.83 0.96 18.10
C LEU A 35 -9.37 -0.02 19.18
N ASN A 36 -10.14 -1.10 19.42
CA ASN A 36 -9.78 -2.12 20.41
C ASN A 36 -8.40 -2.73 20.11
N PHE A 37 -8.11 -3.06 18.86
CA PHE A 37 -6.78 -3.57 18.48
C PHE A 37 -5.71 -2.48 18.49
N ALA A 38 -6.05 -1.24 18.16
CA ALA A 38 -5.12 -0.12 18.23
C ALA A 38 -4.76 0.26 19.68
N GLN A 39 -5.51 -0.20 20.68
CA GLN A 39 -5.20 -0.04 22.11
C GLN A 39 -4.41 -1.22 22.68
N ASP A 40 -4.23 -2.31 21.92
CA ASP A 40 -3.43 -3.45 22.32
C ASP A 40 -1.95 -3.18 21.99
N GLU A 41 -1.14 -2.93 23.02
CA GLU A 41 0.28 -2.62 22.89
C GLU A 41 1.06 -3.70 22.12
N ARG A 42 0.64 -4.96 22.24
CA ARG A 42 1.28 -6.11 21.56
C ARG A 42 1.13 -6.05 20.04
N ILE A 43 0.15 -5.28 19.56
CA ILE A 43 -0.17 -5.12 18.14
C ILE A 43 0.30 -3.76 17.64
N LEU A 44 0.11 -2.70 18.44
CA LEU A 44 0.41 -1.35 18.03
C LEU A 44 1.91 -1.03 18.13
N MET A 45 2.59 -1.51 19.16
CA MET A 45 4.00 -1.20 19.42
C MET A 45 4.92 -2.20 18.70
N ASP A 46 6.17 -1.80 18.49
CA ASP A 46 7.21 -2.65 17.88
C ASP A 46 7.83 -3.62 18.91
N GLU A 47 6.98 -4.23 19.75
CA GLU A 47 7.37 -5.22 20.73
C GLU A 47 7.77 -6.54 20.05
N VAL A 48 8.58 -7.34 20.76
CA VAL A 48 8.94 -8.69 20.28
C VAL A 48 7.67 -9.53 20.15
N ASN A 49 7.57 -10.30 19.05
CA ASN A 49 6.43 -11.17 18.79
C ASN A 49 6.14 -12.08 20.00
N GLN A 50 4.91 -11.97 20.52
CA GLN A 50 4.43 -12.67 21.72
C GLN A 50 3.50 -13.85 21.40
N LEU A 51 3.22 -14.14 20.12
CA LEU A 51 2.20 -15.09 19.67
C LEU A 51 2.72 -16.53 19.47
N GLY A 52 3.96 -16.81 19.87
CA GLY A 52 4.53 -18.17 19.93
C GLY A 52 5.04 -18.74 18.59
N PHE A 53 4.81 -18.03 17.48
CA PHE A 53 5.38 -18.36 16.17
C PHE A 53 6.48 -17.36 15.80
N PRO A 54 7.52 -17.77 15.06
CA PRO A 54 8.52 -16.83 14.56
C PRO A 54 7.88 -15.85 13.56
N ASN A 55 8.44 -14.65 13.47
CA ASN A 55 8.13 -13.74 12.38
C ASN A 55 8.51 -14.38 11.03
N TYR A 56 7.82 -13.99 9.96
CA TYR A 56 8.23 -14.36 8.60
C TYR A 56 9.64 -13.83 8.31
N GLU A 57 10.38 -14.56 7.48
CA GLU A 57 11.77 -14.22 7.12
C GLU A 57 11.89 -12.80 6.53
N ASP A 58 10.91 -12.39 5.73
CA ASP A 58 10.86 -11.05 5.10
C ASP A 58 10.20 -9.97 5.98
N PHE A 59 9.87 -10.27 7.24
CA PHE A 59 9.26 -9.30 8.15
C PHE A 59 10.29 -8.26 8.59
N ILE A 60 9.94 -6.98 8.43
CA ILE A 60 10.78 -5.84 8.84
C ILE A 60 10.18 -5.17 10.08
N GLU A 61 8.98 -4.61 9.94
CA GLU A 61 8.27 -3.87 10.98
C GLU A 61 6.77 -3.83 10.66
N HIS A 62 5.94 -3.59 11.68
CA HIS A 62 4.53 -3.26 11.47
C HIS A 62 4.37 -1.76 11.15
N ARG A 63 3.32 -1.39 10.41
CA ARG A 63 2.93 0.02 10.20
C ARG A 63 1.90 0.46 11.23
N HIS A 64 2.01 -0.04 12.47
CA HIS A 64 1.11 0.26 13.59
C HIS A 64 -0.38 0.12 13.20
N ASP A 65 -1.19 1.15 13.46
CA ASP A 65 -2.62 1.24 13.17
C ASP A 65 -2.97 0.93 11.71
N GLN A 66 -2.10 1.25 10.75
CA GLN A 66 -2.30 0.93 9.33
C GLN A 66 -2.25 -0.58 9.07
N SER A 67 -1.40 -1.34 9.78
CA SER A 67 -1.40 -2.80 9.67
C SER A 67 -2.74 -3.37 10.13
N ILE A 68 -3.24 -2.91 11.27
CA ILE A 68 -4.52 -3.34 11.84
C ILE A 68 -5.66 -3.05 10.87
N PHE A 69 -5.74 -1.82 10.35
CA PHE A 69 -6.71 -1.43 9.34
C PHE A 69 -6.64 -2.32 8.10
N SER A 70 -5.44 -2.59 7.60
CA SER A 70 -5.24 -3.44 6.43
C SER A 70 -5.74 -4.87 6.68
N LEU A 71 -5.49 -5.44 7.85
CA LEU A 71 -5.93 -6.79 8.20
C LEU A 71 -7.45 -6.85 8.38
N LEU A 72 -8.04 -5.93 9.14
CA LEU A 72 -9.48 -5.88 9.36
C LEU A 72 -10.26 -5.69 8.07
N THR A 73 -9.84 -4.78 7.19
CA THR A 73 -10.52 -4.59 5.91
C THR A 73 -10.44 -5.84 5.02
N LYS A 74 -9.38 -6.66 5.13
CA LYS A 74 -9.26 -7.95 4.44
C LYS A 74 -10.13 -9.04 5.09
N LYS A 75 -10.18 -9.09 6.43
CA LYS A 75 -11.03 -9.97 7.24
C LYS A 75 -12.50 -9.81 6.88
N TYR A 76 -12.97 -8.57 6.73
CA TYR A 76 -14.33 -8.23 6.34
C TYR A 76 -14.57 -8.22 4.82
N ASP A 77 -13.60 -8.70 4.02
CA ASP A 77 -13.67 -8.72 2.56
C ASP A 77 -14.05 -7.38 1.91
N LEU A 78 -13.64 -6.28 2.53
CA LEU A 78 -13.95 -4.95 2.03
C LEU A 78 -13.18 -4.71 0.74
N LYS A 79 -13.85 -4.05 -0.20
CA LYS A 79 -13.24 -3.68 -1.47
C LYS A 79 -12.21 -2.55 -1.26
N ALA A 80 -11.02 -2.74 -1.79
CA ALA A 80 -9.98 -1.73 -1.81
C ALA A 80 -10.07 -0.86 -3.07
N TYR A 81 -9.74 0.42 -2.91
CA TYR A 81 -9.68 1.40 -3.98
C TYR A 81 -8.28 2.01 -4.07
N ARG A 82 -7.96 2.58 -5.24
CA ARG A 82 -6.68 3.22 -5.51
C ARG A 82 -6.44 4.41 -4.58
N ASP A 83 -5.21 4.64 -4.14
CA ASP A 83 -4.86 5.89 -3.46
C ASP A 83 -5.27 7.10 -4.36
N PRO A 84 -6.11 8.03 -3.87
CA PRO A 84 -6.62 9.14 -4.66
C PRO A 84 -5.58 10.24 -4.92
N SER A 85 -4.37 10.12 -4.38
CA SER A 85 -3.26 11.04 -4.56
C SER A 85 -2.33 10.67 -5.72
N GLN A 86 -1.29 11.48 -5.95
CA GLN A 86 -0.27 11.23 -6.97
C GLN A 86 0.47 9.90 -6.80
N PHE A 87 0.45 9.32 -5.59
CA PHE A 87 1.11 8.05 -5.29
C PHE A 87 0.32 6.83 -5.79
N GLY A 88 -1.00 6.97 -5.98
CA GLY A 88 -1.85 5.91 -6.50
C GLY A 88 -1.85 5.79 -8.03
N ASN A 89 -1.39 6.80 -8.77
CA ASN A 89 -1.48 6.84 -10.24
C ASN A 89 -0.77 5.67 -10.94
N LYS A 90 0.25 5.07 -10.31
CA LYS A 90 0.94 3.88 -10.84
C LYS A 90 0.15 2.57 -10.71
N PHE A 91 -1.00 2.60 -10.05
CA PHE A 91 -1.82 1.42 -9.78
C PHE A 91 -3.20 1.48 -10.46
N CYS A 92 -3.39 2.35 -11.46
CA CYS A 92 -4.67 2.46 -12.17
C CYS A 92 -5.12 1.12 -12.78
N GLU A 93 -4.22 0.36 -13.40
CA GLU A 93 -4.55 -0.95 -13.98
C GLU A 93 -4.96 -1.98 -12.93
N LEU A 94 -4.28 -2.00 -11.79
CA LEU A 94 -4.57 -2.92 -10.69
C LEU A 94 -5.92 -2.65 -10.02
N TYR A 95 -6.34 -1.39 -10.01
CA TYR A 95 -7.59 -0.94 -9.41
C TYR A 95 -8.51 -0.33 -10.46
N SER A 96 -8.79 -1.09 -11.53
CA SER A 96 -9.61 -0.64 -12.67
C SER A 96 -11.01 -0.14 -12.30
N MET A 97 -11.55 -0.58 -11.16
CA MET A 97 -12.84 -0.09 -10.64
C MET A 97 -12.76 1.31 -10.00
N SER A 98 -11.57 1.87 -9.83
CA SER A 98 -11.35 3.20 -9.28
C SER A 98 -11.47 4.26 -10.38
N ASN A 99 -12.70 4.51 -10.82
CA ASN A 99 -13.04 5.38 -11.95
C ASN A 99 -12.92 6.89 -11.66
N TYR A 100 -11.95 7.29 -10.83
CA TYR A 100 -11.70 8.68 -10.48
C TYR A 100 -10.28 9.11 -10.91
N PRO A 101 -10.08 10.38 -11.30
CA PRO A 101 -8.76 10.93 -11.57
C PRO A 101 -7.94 11.08 -10.28
N GLN A 102 -6.77 11.69 -10.34
CA GLN A 102 -6.12 12.16 -9.10
C GLN A 102 -7.01 13.24 -8.45
N ILE A 103 -7.43 13.02 -7.21
CA ILE A 103 -8.28 13.95 -6.44
C ILE A 103 -7.43 14.80 -5.50
N LEU A 104 -6.37 14.19 -4.92
CA LEU A 104 -5.56 14.83 -3.89
C LEU A 104 -4.11 15.02 -4.35
N VAL A 105 -3.45 16.04 -3.80
CA VAL A 105 -2.00 16.19 -3.89
C VAL A 105 -1.45 16.07 -2.48
N SER A 106 -0.72 14.98 -2.21
CA SER A 106 -0.04 14.83 -0.94
C SER A 106 1.15 15.78 -0.87
N THR A 107 1.10 16.74 0.05
CA THR A 107 2.13 17.78 0.26
C THR A 107 3.21 17.35 1.25
N ARG A 108 3.23 16.07 1.67
CA ARG A 108 4.22 15.52 2.62
C ARG A 108 5.68 15.77 2.17
N GLN A 109 5.91 15.96 0.88
CA GLN A 109 7.20 16.36 0.34
C GLN A 109 7.28 17.88 0.15
N ARG A 110 7.36 18.64 1.26
CA ARG A 110 7.42 20.12 1.22
C ARG A 110 8.67 20.67 0.49
N ASN A 111 9.78 19.93 0.49
CA ASN A 111 11.06 20.36 -0.10
C ASN A 111 11.65 19.30 -1.04
N ILE A 112 11.10 19.17 -2.25
CA ILE A 112 11.76 18.40 -3.32
C ILE A 112 12.82 19.32 -3.93
N SER A 113 14.10 19.04 -3.69
CA SER A 113 15.18 19.80 -4.33
C SER A 113 15.12 19.67 -5.85
N LEU A 114 15.58 20.70 -6.56
CA LEU A 114 15.77 20.68 -8.03
C LEU A 114 16.51 19.40 -8.48
N TYR A 115 17.53 18.98 -7.73
CA TYR A 115 18.22 17.71 -7.97
C TYR A 115 17.29 16.49 -7.93
N LYS A 116 16.41 16.37 -6.94
CA LYS A 116 15.45 15.25 -6.86
C LYS A 116 14.45 15.30 -8.02
N LEU A 117 14.03 16.50 -8.45
CA LEU A 117 13.15 16.69 -9.59
C LEU A 117 13.83 16.22 -10.89
N LEU A 118 15.04 16.73 -11.16
CA LEU A 118 15.88 16.35 -12.31
C LEU A 118 16.18 14.85 -12.31
N LYS A 119 16.58 14.28 -11.17
CA LYS A 119 16.83 12.84 -11.02
C LYS A 119 15.61 12.01 -11.39
N LYS A 120 14.40 12.45 -11.02
CA LYS A 120 13.15 11.76 -11.37
C LYS A 120 12.91 11.77 -12.89
N VAL A 121 13.13 12.91 -13.54
CA VAL A 121 13.01 13.06 -15.01
C VAL A 121 14.05 12.18 -15.71
N ILE A 122 15.33 12.33 -15.37
CA ILE A 122 16.44 11.56 -15.95
C ILE A 122 16.19 10.05 -15.80
N LYS A 123 15.78 9.59 -14.61
CA LYS A 123 15.50 8.17 -14.36
C LYS A 123 14.36 7.64 -15.25
N ALA A 124 13.34 8.45 -15.53
CA ALA A 124 12.26 8.07 -16.44
C ALA A 124 12.77 7.92 -17.89
N TYR A 125 13.60 8.85 -18.36
CA TYR A 125 14.22 8.78 -19.69
C TYR A 125 15.18 7.59 -19.82
N LEU A 126 16.05 7.35 -18.83
CA LEU A 126 16.95 6.20 -18.82
C LEU A 126 16.18 4.87 -18.88
N LYS A 127 15.07 4.76 -18.13
CA LYS A 127 14.22 3.56 -18.19
C LYS A 127 13.61 3.37 -19.58
N LYS A 128 13.19 4.45 -20.24
CA LYS A 128 12.69 4.43 -21.62
C LYS A 128 13.78 4.03 -22.62
N ILE A 129 14.99 4.56 -22.48
CA ILE A 129 16.14 4.20 -23.31
C ILE A 129 16.49 2.72 -23.13
N ASN A 130 16.59 2.23 -21.88
CA ASN A 130 16.86 0.82 -21.63
C ASN A 130 15.79 -0.08 -22.27
N TYR A 131 14.51 0.26 -22.12
CA TYR A 131 13.44 -0.49 -22.79
C TYR A 131 13.58 -0.53 -24.32
N ILE A 132 13.99 0.58 -24.95
CA ILE A 132 14.25 0.63 -26.39
C ILE A 132 15.47 -0.23 -26.76
N LEU A 133 16.55 -0.14 -25.98
CA LEU A 133 17.76 -0.94 -26.18
C LEU A 133 17.46 -2.43 -26.05
N ASP A 134 16.72 -2.84 -25.01
CA ASP A 134 16.31 -4.23 -24.80
C ASP A 134 15.48 -4.74 -25.98
N ASN A 135 14.58 -3.93 -26.52
CA ASN A 135 13.81 -4.28 -27.72
C ASN A 135 14.68 -4.39 -28.98
N ILE A 136 15.65 -3.49 -29.17
CA ILE A 136 16.57 -3.56 -30.31
C ILE A 136 17.46 -4.80 -30.20
N VAL A 137 18.02 -5.09 -29.02
CA VAL A 137 18.82 -6.29 -28.77
C VAL A 137 18.01 -7.55 -29.04
N ASN A 138 16.76 -7.61 -28.58
CA ASN A 138 15.86 -8.73 -28.84
C ASN A 138 15.52 -8.90 -30.33
N ILE A 139 15.45 -7.81 -31.11
CA ILE A 139 15.24 -7.87 -32.57
C ILE A 139 16.51 -8.36 -33.28
N VAL A 140 17.68 -7.89 -32.85
CA VAL A 140 18.98 -8.24 -33.46
C VAL A 140 19.39 -9.68 -33.12
N MET A 141 19.12 -10.16 -31.90
CA MET A 141 19.44 -11.53 -31.46
C MET A 141 18.40 -12.59 -31.86
N LYS A 142 17.25 -12.20 -32.42
CA LYS A 142 16.24 -13.13 -33.00
C LYS A 142 16.46 -13.40 -34.50
N LYS A 143 17.59 -12.98 -35.06
CA LYS A 143 18.11 -13.43 -36.37
C LYS A 143 19.25 -14.42 -36.14
#